data_AF-A0A252EDR8-F1
#
_entry.id   AF-A0A252EDR8-F1
#
_cell.length_a   1.000
_cell.length_b   1.000
_cell.length_c   1.000
_cell.angle_alpha   90.00
_cell.angle_beta   90.00
_cell.angle_gamma   90.00
#
_symmetry.space_group_name_H-M   'P 1'
#
loop_
_entity.id
_entity.type
_entity.pdbx_description
1 polymer ?
#
loop_
_entity_poly.entity_id
_entity_poly.type
_entity_poly.pdbx_seq_one_letter_code
_entity_poly.pdbx_strand_id
1 'polypeptide(L)'
;MLITMAIGAFVATTPVTNCTFYKSLNKVFIERKGLRSHEIIEFPLESILRFDIQDKQFKYSKLYRAVIVLQFYQEIPINLEYTHEKSVKYAISRISYFLNIDNS
;
A
#
# COMPACT_ATOMS: atom_id res chain seq x y z
N MET A 1 -16.77 -21.69 -16.03
CA MET A 1 -16.56 -20.85 -14.82
C MET A 1 -15.06 -20.60 -14.60
N LEU A 2 -14.37 -20.03 -15.59
CA LEU A 2 -12.89 -19.89 -15.61
C LEU A 2 -12.42 -18.43 -15.78
N ILE A 3 -13.32 -17.53 -16.18
CA ILE A 3 -12.98 -16.13 -16.49
C ILE A 3 -12.83 -15.29 -15.20
N THR A 4 -13.55 -15.64 -14.13
CA THR A 4 -13.52 -14.89 -12.86
C THR A 4 -12.24 -15.07 -12.06
N MET A 5 -11.55 -16.22 -12.15
CA MET A 5 -10.26 -16.44 -11.45
C MET A 5 -9.09 -15.66 -12.09
N ALA A 6 -9.12 -15.45 -13.41
CA ALA A 6 -8.03 -14.78 -14.11
C ALA A 6 -7.95 -13.28 -13.76
N ILE A 7 -9.10 -12.62 -13.56
CA ILE A 7 -9.15 -11.20 -13.22
C ILE A 7 -8.61 -10.97 -11.80
N GLY A 8 -8.97 -11.83 -10.84
CA GLY A 8 -8.49 -11.73 -9.46
C GLY A 8 -6.96 -11.89 -9.33
N ALA A 9 -6.36 -12.80 -10.12
CA ALA A 9 -4.91 -13.00 -10.15
C ALA A 9 -4.15 -11.84 -10.82
N PHE A 10 -4.76 -11.19 -11.83
CA PHE A 10 -4.16 -10.03 -12.51
C PHE A 10 -4.12 -8.79 -11.61
N VAL A 11 -5.17 -8.56 -10.81
CA VAL A 11 -5.17 -7.50 -9.81
C VAL A 11 -4.07 -7.75 -8.78
N ALA A 12 -3.90 -8.99 -8.29
CA ALA A 12 -2.88 -9.31 -7.27
C ALA A 12 -1.41 -9.15 -7.75
N THR A 13 -1.14 -9.22 -9.06
CA THR A 13 0.22 -9.22 -9.62
C THR A 13 0.64 -7.89 -10.24
N THR A 14 -0.29 -6.96 -10.45
CA THR A 14 0.03 -5.65 -11.01
C THR A 14 0.68 -4.74 -9.97
N PRO A 15 1.83 -4.10 -10.32
CA PRO A 15 2.54 -3.26 -9.38
C PRO A 15 1.72 -2.01 -9.04
N VAL A 16 1.59 -1.74 -7.74
CA VAL A 16 0.97 -0.54 -7.19
C VAL A 16 1.91 0.63 -7.41
N THR A 17 1.56 1.60 -8.25
CA THR A 17 2.46 2.71 -8.56
C THR A 17 2.30 3.89 -7.62
N ASN A 18 1.08 4.21 -7.22
CA ASN A 18 0.82 5.31 -6.29
C ASN A 18 -0.25 4.93 -5.28
N CYS A 19 -0.04 5.36 -4.03
CA CYS A 19 -1.05 5.32 -3.00
C CYS A 19 -1.31 6.76 -2.52
N THR A 20 -2.54 7.23 -2.68
CA THR A 20 -2.93 8.62 -2.36
C THR A 20 -4.04 8.64 -1.32
N PHE A 21 -3.84 9.40 -0.25
CA PHE A 21 -4.80 9.52 0.85
C PHE A 21 -5.59 10.84 0.72
N TYR A 22 -6.90 10.75 0.49
CA TYR A 22 -7.79 11.90 0.39
C TYR A 22 -8.64 12.03 1.66
N LYS A 23 -8.21 12.89 2.59
CA LYS A 23 -8.94 13.16 3.85
C LYS A 23 -10.34 13.74 3.61
N SER A 24 -10.48 14.65 2.64
CA SER A 24 -11.76 15.28 2.30
C SER A 24 -12.77 14.32 1.67
N LEU A 25 -12.29 13.29 0.96
CA LEU A 25 -13.15 12.28 0.33
C LEU A 25 -13.34 11.04 1.22
N ASN A 26 -12.69 11.00 2.39
CA ASN A 26 -12.61 9.84 3.27
C ASN A 26 -12.18 8.54 2.56
N LYS A 27 -11.25 8.65 1.60
CA LYS A 27 -10.81 7.52 0.76
C LYS A 27 -9.29 7.46 0.59
N VAL A 28 -8.78 6.26 0.39
CA VAL A 28 -7.43 5.99 -0.15
C VAL A 28 -7.56 5.43 -1.56
N PHE A 29 -6.79 6.00 -2.47
CA PHE A 29 -6.76 5.66 -3.89
C PHE A 29 -5.48 4.89 -4.16
N ILE A 30 -5.62 3.71 -4.76
CA ILE A 30 -4.52 2.81 -5.06
C ILE A 30 -4.45 2.68 -6.58
N GLU A 31 -3.49 3.38 -7.16
CA GLU A 31 -3.23 3.36 -8.59
C GLU A 31 -2.31 2.18 -8.92
N ARG A 32 -2.76 1.31 -9.82
CA ARG A 32 -1.99 0.20 -10.38
C ARG A 32 -1.79 0.46 -11.86
N LYS A 33 -0.53 0.66 -12.27
CA LYS A 33 -0.15 0.81 -13.68
C LYS A 33 0.62 -0.41 -14.14
N GLY A 34 0.04 -1.12 -15.10
CA GLY A 34 0.71 -2.09 -15.93
C GLY A 34 1.07 -1.50 -17.30
N LEU A 35 1.75 -2.28 -18.12
CA LEU A 35 2.19 -1.85 -19.47
C LEU A 35 1.02 -1.46 -20.39
N ARG A 36 -0.17 -2.03 -20.18
CA ARG A 36 -1.37 -1.80 -21.00
C ARG A 36 -2.63 -1.51 -20.19
N SER A 37 -2.53 -1.43 -18.87
CA SER A 37 -3.67 -1.30 -17.98
C SER A 37 -3.38 -0.25 -16.93
N HIS A 38 -4.40 0.56 -16.65
CA HIS A 38 -4.40 1.50 -15.56
C HIS A 38 -5.67 1.25 -14.76
N GLU A 39 -5.52 0.93 -13.49
CA GLU A 39 -6.63 0.68 -12.58
C GLU A 39 -6.46 1.57 -11.35
N ILE A 40 -7.56 2.20 -10.92
CA ILE A 40 -7.62 2.91 -9.65
C ILE A 40 -8.63 2.17 -8.79
N ILE A 41 -8.15 1.67 -7.65
CA ILE A 41 -8.99 1.00 -6.67
C ILE A 41 -9.15 1.94 -5.48
N GLU A 42 -10.40 2.16 -5.07
CA GLU A 42 -10.74 3.05 -3.96
C GLU A 42 -11.12 2.24 -2.73
N PHE A 43 -10.56 2.61 -1.58
CA PHE A 43 -10.96 2.07 -0.29
C PHE A 43 -11.33 3.21 0.68
N PRO A 44 -12.33 3.03 1.56
CA PRO A 44 -12.60 3.97 2.65
C PRO A 44 -11.38 4.10 3.58
N LEU A 45 -11.08 5.30 4.12
CA LEU A 45 -9.96 5.44 5.08
C LEU A 45 -10.16 4.60 6.34
N GLU A 46 -11.40 4.43 6.78
CA GLU A 46 -11.78 3.55 7.91
C GLU A 46 -11.47 2.07 7.68
N SER A 47 -11.20 1.66 6.43
CA SER A 47 -10.76 0.30 6.12
C SER A 47 -9.27 0.08 6.40
N ILE A 48 -8.50 1.15 6.65
CA ILE A 48 -7.09 1.05 7.05
C ILE A 48 -7.03 0.61 8.51
N LEU A 49 -6.48 -0.58 8.76
CA LEU A 49 -6.28 -1.12 10.10
C LEU A 49 -5.00 -0.58 10.74
N ARG A 50 -3.90 -0.61 9.99
CA ARG A 50 -2.58 -0.15 10.44
C ARG A 50 -1.62 0.01 9.27
N PHE A 51 -0.43 0.53 9.57
CA PHE A 51 0.70 0.57 8.66
C PHE A 51 1.80 -0.35 9.17
N ASP A 52 2.22 -1.30 8.34
CA ASP A 52 3.31 -2.23 8.64
C ASP A 52 4.57 -1.87 7.84
N ILE A 53 5.70 -2.37 8.31
CA ILE A 53 6.99 -2.28 7.62
C ILE A 53 7.34 -3.67 7.12
N GLN A 54 7.46 -3.81 5.80
CA GLN A 54 8.02 -5.00 5.20
C GLN A 54 9.51 -4.83 4.97
N ASP A 55 10.29 -5.83 5.33
CA ASP A 55 11.70 -5.90 5.08
C ASP A 55 12.05 -6.89 3.96
N LYS A 56 13.15 -6.61 3.28
CA LYS A 56 13.75 -7.50 2.30
C LYS A 56 15.25 -7.56 2.51
N GLN A 57 15.77 -8.77 2.65
CA GLN A 57 17.20 -9.02 2.74
C GLN A 57 17.84 -8.90 1.34
N PHE A 58 18.88 -8.09 1.24
CA PHE A 58 19.79 -8.00 0.11
C PHE A 58 21.18 -8.51 0.54
N LYS A 59 22.09 -8.67 -0.43
CA LYS A 59 23.39 -9.31 -0.22
C LYS A 59 24.21 -8.71 0.93
N TYR A 60 24.13 -7.40 1.15
CA TYR A 60 24.91 -6.68 2.16
C TYR A 60 24.08 -5.78 3.08
N SER A 61 22.76 -5.74 2.88
CA SER A 61 21.91 -4.82 3.60
C SER A 61 20.47 -5.32 3.66
N LYS A 62 19.70 -4.72 4.56
CA LYS A 62 18.27 -4.92 4.68
C LYS A 62 17.60 -3.63 4.24
N LEU A 63 16.69 -3.71 3.28
CA LEU A 63 15.89 -2.57 2.85
C LEU A 63 14.44 -2.80 3.27
N TYR A 64 13.69 -1.72 3.35
CA TYR A 64 12.37 -1.68 3.97
C TYR A 64 11.38 -0.92 3.09
N ARG A 65 10.10 -1.25 3.18
CA ARG A 65 9.02 -0.47 2.56
C ARG A 65 7.82 -0.37 3.50
N ALA A 66 7.04 0.69 3.35
CA ALA A 66 5.79 0.87 4.08
C ALA A 66 4.65 0.15 3.36
N VAL A 67 3.78 -0.48 4.13
CA VAL A 67 2.62 -1.24 3.65
C VAL A 67 1.39 -0.85 4.44
N ILE A 68 0.28 -0.66 3.74
CA ILE A 68 -1.04 -0.46 4.34
C ILE A 68 -1.64 -1.84 4.57
N VAL A 69 -2.14 -2.06 5.77
CA VAL A 69 -2.96 -3.22 6.08
C VAL A 69 -4.41 -2.78 6.06
N LEU A 70 -5.16 -3.21 5.06
CA LEU A 70 -6.59 -2.97 4.97
C LEU A 70 -7.39 -4.06 5.72
N GLN A 71 -8.69 -3.84 5.89
CA GLN A 71 -9.63 -4.87 6.32
C GLN A 71 -9.48 -6.14 5.47
N PHE A 72 -9.76 -7.30 6.08
CA PHE A 72 -9.44 -8.63 5.53
C PHE A 72 -7.94 -8.92 5.38
N TYR A 73 -7.09 -8.16 6.06
CA TYR A 73 -5.63 -8.33 6.08
C TYR A 73 -4.98 -8.23 4.70
N GLN A 74 -5.58 -7.44 3.80
CA GLN A 74 -4.97 -7.16 2.51
C GLN A 74 -3.82 -6.17 2.70
N GLU A 75 -2.60 -6.63 2.43
CA GLU A 75 -1.38 -5.84 2.49
C GLU A 75 -1.10 -5.16 1.14
N ILE A 76 -1.00 -3.84 1.13
CA ILE A 76 -0.75 -3.05 -0.08
C ILE A 76 0.44 -2.12 0.14
N PRO A 77 1.52 -2.23 -0.65
CA PRO A 77 2.68 -1.35 -0.51
C PRO A 77 2.31 0.10 -0.87
N ILE A 78 2.72 1.04 -0.02
CA ILE A 78 2.56 2.49 -0.28
C ILE A 78 3.50 2.95 -1.41
N ASN A 79 4.69 2.36 -1.42
CA ASN A 79 5.69 2.53 -2.46
C ASN A 79 6.29 1.14 -2.79
N LEU A 80 6.54 0.89 -4.07
CA LEU A 80 7.17 -0.36 -4.54
C LEU A 80 8.63 -0.43 -4.13
N GLU A 81 9.31 0.72 -4.10
CA GLU A 81 10.72 0.81 -3.84
C GLU A 81 11.02 0.56 -2.36
N TYR A 82 12.04 -0.27 -2.13
CA TYR A 82 12.58 -0.48 -0.80
C TYR A 82 13.67 0.56 -0.53
N THR A 83 13.67 1.10 0.68
CA THR A 83 14.60 2.15 1.13
C THR A 83 15.08 1.90 2.56
N HIS A 84 15.76 2.86 3.16
CA HIS A 84 16.28 2.77 4.52
C HIS A 84 15.14 2.80 5.56
N GLU A 85 15.30 2.03 6.63
CA GLU A 85 14.32 1.89 7.71
C GLU A 85 13.86 3.23 8.29
N LYS A 86 14.79 4.16 8.51
CA LYS A 86 14.50 5.49 9.07
C LYS A 86 13.56 6.29 8.18
N SER A 87 13.75 6.23 6.86
CA SER A 87 12.89 6.92 5.90
C SER A 87 11.48 6.31 5.89
N VAL A 88 11.38 4.98 5.97
CA VAL A 88 10.09 4.28 6.04
C VAL A 88 9.33 4.63 7.32
N LYS A 89 10.00 4.55 8.49
CA LYS A 89 9.40 4.93 9.78
C LYS A 89 8.94 6.38 9.79
N TYR A 90 9.73 7.29 9.24
CA TYR A 90 9.35 8.69 9.11
C TYR A 90 8.11 8.86 8.22
N ALA A 91 8.06 8.19 7.07
CA ALA A 91 6.89 8.22 6.18
C ALA A 91 5.63 7.70 6.88
N ILE A 92 5.69 6.55 7.55
CA ILE A 92 4.57 5.99 8.31
C ILE A 92 4.09 6.98 9.38
N SER A 93 5.00 7.53 10.19
CA SER A 93 4.65 8.52 11.21
C SER A 93 3.94 9.75 10.62
N ARG A 94 4.39 10.25 9.46
CA ARG A 94 3.75 11.38 8.77
C ARG A 94 2.37 11.04 8.23
N ILE A 95 2.19 9.84 7.69
CA ILE A 95 0.90 9.36 7.19
C ILE A 95 -0.09 9.17 8.34
N SER A 96 0.32 8.48 9.41
CA SER A 96 -0.50 8.31 10.62
C SER A 96 -0.94 9.65 11.20
N TYR A 97 -0.02 10.61 11.32
CA TYR A 97 -0.33 11.97 11.78
C TYR A 97 -1.32 12.68 10.85
N PHE A 98 -1.13 12.61 9.53
CA PHE A 98 -2.04 13.23 8.56
C PHE A 98 -3.47 12.67 8.67
N LEU A 99 -3.59 11.37 8.88
CA LEU A 99 -4.85 10.65 8.99
C LEU A 99 -5.49 10.70 10.38
N ASN A 100 -4.79 11.24 11.39
CA ASN A 100 -5.19 11.15 12.80
C ASN A 100 -5.41 9.69 13.27
N ILE A 101 -4.59 8.77 12.78
CA ILE A 101 -4.57 7.39 13.25
C ILE A 101 -3.52 7.33 14.36
N ASP A 102 -3.98 7.44 15.61
CA ASP A 102 -3.12 7.26 16.77
C ASP A 102 -2.74 5.78 16.87
N ASN A 103 -1.45 5.50 16.95
CA ASN A 103 -0.93 4.17 17.28
C ASN A 103 -1.22 3.92 18.76
N SER A 104 -2.47 3.58 19.10
CA SER A 104 -2.86 3.24 20.47
C SER A 104 -2.50 1.81 20.84
#